data_AF-A0A7C2RQT4-F1
#
_entry.id   AF-A0A7C2RQT4-F1
#
_cell.length_a   1.000
_cell.length_b   1.000
_cell.length_c   1.000
_cell.angle_alpha   90.00
_cell.angle_beta   90.00
_cell.angle_gamma   90.00
#
_symmetry.space_group_name_H-M   'P 1'
#
loop_
_entity.id
_entity.type
_entity.pdbx_description
1 polymer ?
#
loop_
_entity_poly.entity_id
_entity_poly.type
_entity_poly.pdbx_seq_one_letter_code
_entity_poly.pdbx_strand_id
1 'polypeptide(L)' 'MDRDKLEIIERRARIRCNLIRKAFEWARGLGSRVTAILIGSCARGDFNLWSDVDIILISEDLVGYPVERLKTSICQPAMR' A
#
# COMPACT_ATOMS: atom_id res chain seq x y z
N MET A 1 -33.16 -1.69 -1.41
CA MET A 1 -31.78 -2.16 -1.14
C MET A 1 -31.69 -2.41 0.35
N ASP A 2 -31.27 -3.61 0.75
CA ASP A 2 -31.30 -4.09 2.14
C ASP A 2 -30.37 -3.26 3.04
N ARG A 3 -30.84 -2.77 4.21
CA ARG A 3 -30.07 -1.84 5.05
C ARG A 3 -28.76 -2.48 5.55
N ASP A 4 -28.82 -3.76 5.88
CA ASP A 4 -27.66 -4.52 6.37
C ASP A 4 -26.55 -4.61 5.30
N LYS A 5 -26.93 -4.68 4.02
CA LYS A 5 -25.97 -4.71 2.91
C LYS A 5 -25.28 -3.36 2.72
N LEU A 6 -26.01 -2.24 2.88
CA LEU A 6 -25.38 -0.91 2.84
C LEU A 6 -24.34 -0.77 3.95
N GLU A 7 -24.70 -1.16 5.17
CA GLU A 7 -23.79 -1.06 6.31
C GLU A 7 -22.49 -1.86 6.08
N ILE A 8 -22.60 -3.06 5.50
CA ILE A 8 -21.44 -3.87 5.11
C ILE A 8 -20.59 -3.15 4.06
N ILE A 9 -21.20 -2.58 3.02
CA ILE A 9 -20.48 -1.87 1.96
C ILE A 9 -19.73 -0.65 2.53
N GLU A 10 -20.40 0.16 3.35
CA GLU A 10 -19.80 1.33 3.98
C GLU A 10 -18.65 0.95 4.92
N ARG A 11 -18.82 -0.12 5.70
CA ARG A 11 -17.77 -0.64 6.58
C ARG A 11 -16.55 -1.08 5.77
N ARG A 12 -16.75 -1.82 4.66
CA ARG A 12 -15.65 -2.25 3.78
C ARG A 12 -14.96 -1.07 3.11
N ALA A 13 -15.72 -0.07 2.66
CA ALA A 13 -15.16 1.16 2.09
C ALA A 13 -14.28 1.89 3.12
N ARG A 14 -14.75 2.05 4.37
CA ARG A 14 -13.96 2.65 5.46
C ARG A 14 -12.66 1.91 5.74
N ILE A 15 -12.70 0.58 5.80
CA ILE A 15 -11.49 -0.23 6.02
C ILE A 15 -10.50 -0.02 4.87
N ARG A 16 -10.97 -0.07 3.62
CA ARG A 16 -10.13 0.16 2.44
C ARG A 16 -9.48 1.54 2.46
N CYS A 17 -10.27 2.60 2.73
CA CYS A 17 -9.74 3.96 2.82
C CYS A 17 -8.65 4.07 3.90
N ASN A 18 -8.83 3.42 5.06
CA ASN A 18 -7.81 3.43 6.10
C ASN A 18 -6.54 2.68 5.69
N LEU A 19 -6.66 1.54 5.00
CA LEU A 19 -5.51 0.80 4.46
C LEU A 19 -4.74 1.63 3.42
N ILE A 20 -5.46 2.25 2.47
CA ILE A 20 -4.87 3.12 1.45
C ILE A 20 -4.16 4.31 2.11
N ARG A 21 -4.77 4.93 3.13
CA ARG A 21 -4.15 6.04 3.87
C ARG A 21 -2.85 5.61 4.54
N LYS A 22 -2.83 4.46 5.23
CA LYS A 22 -1.62 3.92 5.87
C LYS A 22 -0.52 3.60 4.84
N ALA A 23 -0.89 2.99 3.72
CA ALA A 23 0.03 2.71 2.60
C ALA A 23 0.64 4.00 2.04
N PHE A 24 -0.19 5.03 1.86
CA PHE A 24 0.25 6.34 1.41
C PHE A 24 1.20 7.00 2.41
N GLU A 25 0.88 6.98 3.71
CA GLU A 25 1.74 7.53 4.76
C GLU A 25 3.09 6.83 4.84
N TRP A 26 3.09 5.49 4.72
CA TRP A 26 4.32 4.69 4.62
C TRP A 26 5.14 5.09 3.40
N ALA A 27 4.53 5.16 2.22
CA ALA A 27 5.22 5.53 0.97
C ALA A 27 5.77 6.97 1.01
N ARG A 28 5.04 7.89 1.66
CA ARG A 28 5.48 9.29 1.85
C ARG A 28 6.68 9.40 2.79
N GLY A 29 6.91 8.40 3.64
CA GLY A 29 8.05 8.33 4.54
C GLY A 29 9.35 7.83 3.89
N LEU A 30 9.30 7.39 2.63
CA LEU A 30 10.48 6.91 1.89
C LEU A 30 11.36 8.10 1.51
N GLY A 31 12.68 7.96 1.68
CA GLY A 31 13.64 9.06 1.60
C GLY A 31 14.01 9.55 0.19
N SER A 32 13.41 8.99 -0.87
CA SER A 32 13.77 9.30 -2.26
C SER A 32 12.56 9.67 -3.12
N ARG A 33 12.84 10.14 -4.34
CA ARG A 33 11.81 10.33 -5.36
C ARG A 33 11.34 8.95 -5.83
N VAL A 34 10.17 8.55 -5.35
CA VAL A 34 9.57 7.27 -5.67
C VAL A 34 8.12 7.45 -6.11
N THR A 35 7.71 6.70 -7.13
CA THR A 35 6.31 6.49 -7.47
C THR A 35 5.86 5.19 -6.82
N ALA A 36 4.87 5.26 -5.93
CA ALA A 36 4.27 4.11 -5.28
C ALA A 36 2.90 3.81 -5.91
N ILE A 37 2.71 2.58 -6.38
CA ILE A 37 1.47 2.13 -7.02
C ILE A 37 0.88 1.00 -6.18
N LEU A 38 -0.30 1.22 -5.63
CA LEU A 38 -1.07 0.19 -4.92
C LEU A 38 -1.59 -0.83 -5.93
N ILE A 39 -1.32 -2.11 -5.68
CA ILE A 39 -1.79 -3.22 -6.50
C ILE A 39 -2.51 -4.26 -5.63
N GLY A 40 -2.83 -5.41 -6.21
CA GLY A 40 -3.41 -6.53 -5.46
C GLY A 40 -4.85 -6.31 -5.01
N SER A 41 -5.25 -7.04 -3.97
CA SER A 41 -6.65 -7.11 -3.55
C SER A 41 -7.16 -5.81 -2.92
N CYS A 42 -6.27 -5.04 -2.27
CA CYS A 42 -6.62 -3.72 -1.74
C CYS A 42 -6.91 -2.69 -2.87
N ALA A 43 -6.21 -2.80 -4.01
CA ALA A 43 -6.48 -1.98 -5.19
C ALA A 43 -7.80 -2.35 -5.88
N ARG A 44 -8.17 -3.63 -5.92
CA ARG A 44 -9.43 -4.09 -6.53
C ARG A 44 -10.65 -3.94 -5.60
N GLY A 45 -10.42 -3.95 -4.29
CA GLY A 45 -11.49 -3.88 -3.27
C GLY A 45 -12.03 -5.24 -2.82
N ASP A 46 -11.43 -6.34 -3.27
CA ASP A 46 -11.75 -7.74 -2.92
C ASP A 46 -10.87 -8.26 -1.75
N PHE A 47 -10.17 -7.39 -1.03
CA PHE A 47 -9.38 -7.75 0.15
C PHE A 47 -10.21 -8.40 1.28
N ASN A 48 -9.54 -9.21 2.08
CA ASN A 48 -10.10 -9.93 3.22
C ASN A 48 -9.17 -9.83 4.44
N LEU A 49 -9.50 -10.53 5.53
CA LEU A 49 -8.74 -10.48 6.78
C LEU A 49 -7.28 -10.96 6.65
N TRP A 50 -7.00 -11.82 5.68
CA TRP A 50 -5.69 -12.42 5.42
C TRP A 50 -4.96 -11.74 4.26
N SER A 51 -5.49 -10.63 3.74
CA SER A 51 -4.86 -9.90 2.65
C SER A 51 -3.76 -8.99 3.16
N ASP A 52 -2.60 -9.08 2.51
CA ASP A 52 -1.54 -8.09 2.64
C ASP A 52 -1.83 -6.84 1.79
N VAL A 53 -1.00 -5.81 1.95
CA VAL A 53 -1.04 -4.59 1.14
C VAL A 53 0.15 -4.60 0.18
N ASP A 54 -0.15 -4.79 -1.10
CA ASP A 54 0.86 -4.90 -2.14
C ASP A 54 1.11 -3.54 -2.81
N ILE A 55 2.38 -3.11 -2.86
CA ILE A 55 2.79 -1.83 -3.46
C ILE A 55 3.98 -2.07 -4.39
N ILE A 56 3.90 -1.55 -5.61
CA ILE A 56 5.04 -1.45 -6.52
C ILE A 56 5.71 -0.09 -6.29
N LEU A 57 7.03 -0.10 -6.11
CA LEU A 57 7.84 1.10 -6.06
C LEU A 57 8.64 1.26 -7.36
N ILE A 58 8.57 2.45 -7.95
CA ILE A 58 9.33 2.84 -9.14
C ILE A 58 10.18 4.05 -8.77
N SER A 59 11.50 3.92 -8.89
CA SER A 59 12.47 4.99 -8.63
C SER A 59 13.72 4.75 -9.45
N GLU A 60 14.41 5.82 -9.83
CA GLU A 60 15.70 5.76 -10.53
C GLU A 60 16.80 5.18 -9.63
N ASP A 61 16.64 5.28 -8.30
CA ASP A 61 17.59 4.82 -7.30
C ASP A 61 17.50 3.30 -7.04
N LEU A 62 16.45 2.62 -7.50
CA LEU A 62 16.25 1.17 -7.33
C LEU A 62 16.95 0.39 -8.44
N VAL A 63 18.29 0.41 -8.43
CA VAL A 63 19.15 -0.24 -9.44
C VAL A 63 19.64 -1.61 -8.97
N GLY A 64 19.94 -2.50 -9.92
CA GLY A 64 20.52 -3.82 -9.65
C GLY A 64 19.51 -4.95 -9.47
N TYR A 65 19.99 -6.10 -9.00
CA TYR A 65 19.17 -7.28 -8.80
C TYR A 65 18.14 -7.08 -7.67
N PRO A 66 17.01 -7.84 -7.64
CA PRO A 66 15.97 -7.69 -6.62
C PRO A 66 16.50 -7.64 -5.17
N VAL A 67 17.45 -8.51 -4.83
CA VAL A 67 18.04 -8.58 -3.48
C VAL A 67 18.90 -7.35 -3.14
N GLU A 68 19.55 -6.75 -4.13
CA GLU A 68 20.35 -5.53 -3.94
C GLU A 68 19.45 -4.33 -3.68
N ARG A 69 18.34 -4.23 -4.42
CA ARG A 69 17.33 -3.18 -4.25
C ARG A 69 16.74 -3.16 -2.85
N LEU A 70 16.55 -4.32 -2.23
CA LEU A 70 16.05 -4.44 -0.84
C LEU A 70 17.02 -3.89 0.22
N LYS A 71 18.32 -3.80 -0.09
CA LYS A 71 19.33 -3.24 0.82
C LYS A 71 19.43 -1.72 0.74
N THR A 72 18.74 -1.09 -0.21
CA THR A 72 18.78 0.37 -0.38
C THR A 72 18.03 1.07 0.75
N SER A 73 18.45 2.30 1.06
CA SER A 73 17.83 3.16 2.06
C SER A 73 16.37 3.51 1.74
N ILE A 74 15.92 3.32 0.49
CA ILE A 74 14.51 3.48 0.09
C ILE A 74 13.63 2.49 0.84
N CYS A 75 14.07 1.25 1.00
CA CYS A 75 13.31 0.22 1.71
C CYS A 75 13.39 0.34 3.24
N GLN A 76 14.12 1.32 3.77
CA GLN A 76 14.14 1.64 5.18
C GLN A 76 13.22 2.83 5.42
N PRO A 77 11.96 2.63 5.86
CA PRO A 77 11.11 3.75 6.24
C PRO A 77 11.87 4.56 7.30
N ALA A 78 11.94 5.88 7.11
CA ALA A 78 12.61 6.74 8.07
C ALA A 78 12.00 6.48 9.46
N MET A 79 12.78 5.93 10.38
CA MET A 79 12.41 5.88 11.80
C MET A 79 12.27 7.34 12.24
N ARG A 80 11.02 7.81 12.31
CA ARG A 80 10.65 9.08 12.95
C ARG A 80 9.83 8.77 14.18
#